data_AF-A0A829QPF3-F1
#
_entry.id   AF-A0A829QPF3-F1
#
_cell.length_a   1.000
_cell.length_b   1.000
_cell.length_c   1.000
_cell.angle_alpha   90.00
_cell.angle_beta   90.00
_cell.angle_gamma   90.00
#
_symmetry.space_group_name_H-M   'P 1'
#
loop_
_entity.id
_entity.type
_entity.pdbx_description
1 polymer ?
#
loop_
_entity_poly.entity_id
_entity_poly.type
_entity_poly.pdbx_seq_one_letter_code
_entity_poly.pdbx_strand_id
1 'polypeptide(L)'
;MRTGHAGLVTAAGVSAGIDLGLWLAGQIAGEERAKAIQLSIEYDPQPPFDSGHMSKASAATKATATAGLAKDTFKPSVMAAGAKLLWDGALATARRRGDRRRSFGSRLDPRARP
;
A
#
# COMPACT_ATOMS: atom_id res chain seq x y z
N MET A 1 13.95 6.50 -10.87
CA MET A 1 13.04 6.53 -9.71
C MET A 1 12.93 7.95 -9.18
N ARG A 2 11.72 8.43 -8.87
CA ARG A 2 11.53 9.75 -8.25
C ARG A 2 11.35 9.57 -6.74
N THR A 3 12.18 10.23 -5.94
CA THR A 3 12.02 10.37 -4.50
C THR A 3 10.94 11.41 -4.22
N GLY A 4 9.80 11.01 -3.69
CA GLY A 4 8.73 11.93 -3.29
C GLY A 4 8.82 12.23 -1.79
N HIS A 5 9.50 13.31 -1.42
CA HIS A 5 9.70 13.86 -0.05
C HIS A 5 10.19 12.87 1.04
N ALA A 6 11.17 13.32 1.85
CA ALA A 6 11.65 12.72 3.11
C ALA A 6 11.72 11.17 3.19
N GLY A 7 12.36 10.52 2.21
CA GLY A 7 12.71 9.09 2.29
C GLY A 7 11.64 8.08 1.83
N LEU A 8 10.52 8.53 1.25
CA LEU A 8 9.53 7.61 0.68
C LEU A 8 9.84 7.26 -0.79
N VAL A 9 9.86 5.97 -1.08
CA VAL A 9 9.96 5.43 -2.45
C VAL A 9 8.88 4.37 -2.65
N THR A 10 8.18 4.43 -3.78
CA THR A 10 7.06 3.54 -4.12
C THR A 10 7.27 2.87 -5.48
N ALA A 11 6.72 1.68 -5.67
CA ALA A 11 6.73 0.95 -6.93
C ALA A 11 5.30 0.69 -7.44
N ALA A 12 5.12 0.64 -8.77
CA ALA A 12 3.81 0.55 -9.42
C ALA A 12 3.22 -0.88 -9.49
N GLY A 13 3.95 -1.91 -9.03
CA GLY A 13 3.52 -3.30 -9.10
C GLY A 13 4.59 -4.27 -8.61
N VAL A 14 4.34 -5.57 -8.77
CA VAL A 14 5.20 -6.65 -8.24
C VAL A 14 6.63 -6.57 -8.79
N SER A 15 6.81 -6.64 -10.10
CA SER A 15 8.14 -6.61 -10.73
C SER A 15 8.88 -5.31 -10.43
N ALA A 16 8.20 -4.17 -10.53
CA ALA A 16 8.77 -2.87 -10.17
C ALA A 16 9.19 -2.79 -8.69
N GLY A 17 8.58 -3.60 -7.81
CA GLY A 17 8.98 -3.75 -6.41
C GLY A 17 10.28 -4.53 -6.25
N ILE A 18 10.53 -5.53 -7.09
CA ILE A 18 11.81 -6.26 -7.12
C ILE A 18 12.91 -5.31 -7.60
N ASP A 19 12.67 -4.56 -8.68
CA ASP A 19 13.59 -3.54 -9.17
C ASP A 19 13.90 -2.48 -8.10
N LEU A 20 12.87 -2.03 -7.37
CA LEU A 20 13.04 -1.13 -6.24
C LEU A 20 13.88 -1.74 -5.12
N GLY A 21 13.65 -2.99 -4.78
CA GLY A 21 14.42 -3.71 -3.76
C GLY A 21 15.90 -3.79 -4.11
N LEU A 22 16.23 -4.14 -5.36
CA LEU A 22 17.61 -4.18 -5.84
C LEU A 22 18.25 -2.79 -5.86
N TRP A 23 17.51 -1.76 -6.29
CA TRP A 23 17.98 -0.38 -6.24
C TRP A 23 18.28 0.06 -4.80
N LEU A 24 17.36 -0.21 -3.85
CA LEU A 24 17.56 0.09 -2.43
C LEU A 24 18.74 -0.67 -1.84
N ALA A 25 18.93 -1.95 -2.19
CA ALA A 25 20.09 -2.72 -1.77
C ALA A 25 21.40 -2.04 -2.21
N GLY A 26 21.41 -1.49 -3.43
CA GLY A 26 22.53 -0.69 -3.94
C GLY A 26 22.76 0.61 -3.15
N GLN A 27 21.67 1.29 -2.75
CA GLN A 27 21.76 2.51 -1.94
C GLN A 27 22.26 2.24 -0.51
N ILE A 28 21.87 1.11 0.08
CA ILE A 28 22.13 0.78 1.49
C ILE A 28 23.47 0.06 1.67
N ALA A 29 23.77 -0.91 0.80
CA ALA A 29 24.89 -1.84 0.96
C ALA A 29 25.90 -1.79 -0.20
N GLY A 30 25.70 -0.88 -1.17
CA GLY A 30 26.57 -0.71 -2.33
C GLY A 30 26.22 -1.61 -3.50
N GLU A 31 26.73 -1.25 -4.67
CA GLU A 31 26.42 -1.87 -5.96
C GLU A 31 26.77 -3.36 -6.01
N GLU A 32 27.95 -3.75 -5.53
CA GLU A 32 28.41 -5.14 -5.55
C GLU A 32 27.51 -6.07 -4.73
N ARG A 33 26.97 -5.58 -3.60
CA ARG A 33 26.01 -6.36 -2.81
C ARG A 33 24.68 -6.50 -3.54
N ALA A 34 24.22 -5.45 -4.22
CA ALA A 34 22.99 -5.51 -5.03
C ALA A 34 23.13 -6.51 -6.19
N LYS A 35 24.27 -6.51 -6.90
CA LYS A 35 24.59 -7.50 -7.95
C LYS A 35 24.63 -8.93 -7.40
N ALA A 36 25.27 -9.13 -6.25
CA ALA A 36 25.32 -10.44 -5.61
C ALA A 36 23.91 -10.94 -5.22
N ILE A 37 23.05 -10.05 -4.71
CA ILE A 37 21.65 -10.36 -4.42
C ILE A 37 20.91 -10.72 -5.71
N GLN A 38 21.04 -9.90 -6.75
CA GLN A 38 20.42 -10.13 -8.05
C GLN A 38 20.77 -11.53 -8.60
N LEU A 39 22.05 -11.91 -8.54
CA LEU A 39 22.53 -13.23 -8.96
C LEU A 39 22.00 -14.35 -8.04
N SER A 40 21.99 -14.14 -6.72
CA SER A 40 21.57 -15.15 -5.75
C SER A 40 20.11 -15.56 -5.89
N ILE A 41 19.27 -14.66 -6.40
CA ILE A 41 17.85 -14.93 -6.68
C ILE A 41 17.59 -15.20 -8.16
N GLU A 42 18.64 -15.28 -8.97
CA GLU A 42 18.58 -15.49 -10.43
C GLU A 42 17.64 -14.48 -11.14
N TYR A 43 17.70 -13.21 -10.73
CA TYR A 43 16.81 -12.18 -11.28
C TYR A 43 17.30 -11.70 -12.65
N ASP A 44 16.88 -12.41 -13.69
CA ASP A 44 17.04 -12.11 -15.11
C ASP A 44 15.67 -12.17 -15.82
N PRO A 45 14.81 -11.14 -15.67
CA PRO A 45 13.45 -11.22 -16.16
C PRO A 45 13.38 -11.12 -17.71
N GLN A 46 12.96 -12.21 -18.35
CA GLN A 46 12.65 -12.26 -19.79
C GLN A 46 11.16 -12.58 -20.01
N PRO A 47 10.24 -11.60 -19.88
CA PRO A 47 8.82 -11.85 -19.99
C PRO A 47 8.45 -12.29 -21.42
N PRO A 48 7.69 -13.39 -21.59
CA PRO A 48 7.33 -13.89 -22.92
C PRO A 48 6.25 -13.06 -23.64
N PHE A 49 5.63 -12.09 -22.95
CA PHE A 49 4.56 -11.26 -23.48
C PHE A 49 4.81 -9.77 -23.21
N ASP A 50 4.59 -8.91 -24.21
CA ASP A 50 4.72 -7.44 -24.08
C ASP A 50 3.39 -6.78 -23.66
N SER A 51 2.85 -7.20 -22.52
CA SER A 51 1.58 -6.67 -21.99
C SER A 51 1.68 -6.16 -20.54
N GLY A 52 2.89 -5.99 -20.02
CA GLY A 52 3.15 -5.52 -18.65
C GLY A 52 2.83 -4.04 -18.40
N HIS A 53 2.47 -3.26 -19.42
CA HIS A 53 2.10 -1.85 -19.30
C HIS A 53 0.80 -1.54 -20.04
N MET A 54 -0.03 -0.67 -19.46
CA MET A 54 -1.35 -0.28 -20.01
C MET A 54 -1.28 0.32 -21.42
N SER A 55 -0.18 0.99 -21.76
CA SER A 55 0.06 1.57 -23.08
C SER A 55 0.38 0.51 -24.16
N LYS A 56 0.86 -0.67 -23.77
CA LYS A 56 1.24 -1.75 -24.68
C LYS A 56 0.18 -2.83 -24.81
N ALA A 57 -0.59 -3.06 -23.75
CA ALA A 57 -1.63 -4.07 -23.72
C ALA A 57 -2.78 -3.75 -24.69
N SER A 58 -3.24 -4.78 -25.41
CA SER A 58 -4.42 -4.68 -26.29
C SER A 58 -5.68 -4.31 -25.49
N ALA A 59 -6.70 -3.76 -26.18
CA ALA A 59 -7.98 -3.46 -25.53
C ALA A 59 -8.63 -4.70 -24.91
N ALA A 60 -8.57 -5.85 -25.61
CA ALA A 60 -9.08 -7.12 -25.11
C ALA A 60 -8.31 -7.58 -23.86
N THR A 61 -6.98 -7.52 -23.87
CA THR A 61 -6.14 -7.86 -22.71
C THR A 61 -6.49 -7.01 -21.50
N LYS A 62 -6.66 -5.69 -21.68
CA LYS A 62 -7.06 -4.76 -20.61
C LYS A 62 -8.45 -5.08 -20.06
N ALA A 63 -9.41 -5.38 -20.93
CA ALA A 63 -10.77 -5.77 -20.53
C ALA A 63 -10.75 -7.07 -19.71
N THR A 64 -10.02 -8.08 -20.17
CA THR A 64 -9.85 -9.35 -19.46
C THR A 64 -9.20 -9.16 -18.09
N ALA A 65 -8.12 -8.39 -18.01
CA ALA A 65 -7.44 -8.10 -16.74
C ALA A 65 -8.37 -7.37 -15.75
N THR A 66 -9.11 -6.36 -16.23
CA THR A 66 -10.06 -5.60 -15.41
C THR A 66 -11.19 -6.48 -14.90
N ALA A 67 -11.75 -7.33 -15.76
CA ALA A 67 -12.81 -8.27 -15.39
C ALA A 67 -12.34 -9.31 -14.37
N GLY A 68 -11.09 -9.80 -14.49
CA GLY A 68 -10.47 -10.67 -13.50
C GLY A 68 -10.36 -9.98 -12.13
N LEU A 69 -9.81 -8.77 -12.11
CA LEU A 69 -9.63 -7.99 -10.87
C LEU A 69 -10.96 -7.68 -10.18
N ALA A 70 -12.01 -7.36 -10.95
CA ALA A 70 -13.35 -7.13 -10.44
C ALA A 70 -13.88 -8.37 -9.70
N LYS A 71 -13.77 -9.56 -10.32
CA LYS A 71 -14.20 -10.83 -9.70
C LYS A 71 -13.52 -11.09 -8.36
N ASP A 72 -12.22 -10.80 -8.26
CA ASP A 72 -11.47 -10.98 -7.02
C ASP A 72 -11.86 -9.97 -5.95
N THR A 73 -12.20 -8.74 -6.35
CA THR A 73 -12.61 -7.67 -5.43
C THR A 73 -13.99 -7.96 -4.82
N PHE A 74 -14.91 -8.55 -5.56
CA PHE A 74 -16.27 -8.86 -5.08
C PHE A 74 -16.37 -10.14 -4.23
N LYS A 75 -15.25 -10.71 -3.78
CA LYS A 75 -15.25 -11.84 -2.83
C LYS A 75 -15.79 -11.40 -1.45
N PRO A 76 -16.60 -12.23 -0.76
CA PRO A 76 -17.19 -11.87 0.54
C PRO A 76 -16.16 -11.45 1.59
N SER A 77 -14.98 -12.07 1.59
CA SER A 77 -13.89 -11.72 2.53
C SER A 77 -13.32 -10.32 2.31
N VAL A 78 -13.17 -9.90 1.05
CA VAL A 78 -12.66 -8.55 0.70
C VAL A 78 -13.72 -7.50 1.05
N MET A 79 -14.98 -7.78 0.74
CA MET A 79 -16.11 -6.91 1.10
C MET A 79 -16.27 -6.76 2.62
N ALA A 80 -16.17 -7.87 3.37
CA ALA A 80 -16.22 -7.86 4.82
C ALA A 80 -15.07 -7.05 5.44
N ALA A 81 -13.86 -7.15 4.88
CA ALA A 81 -12.73 -6.33 5.33
C ALA A 81 -12.98 -4.83 5.10
N GLY A 82 -13.50 -4.44 3.93
CA GLY A 82 -13.89 -3.06 3.64
C GLY A 82 -14.96 -2.54 4.60
N ALA A 83 -16.02 -3.31 4.82
CA ALA A 83 -17.09 -2.96 5.76
C ALA A 83 -16.57 -2.84 7.20
N LYS A 84 -15.67 -3.74 7.63
CA LYS A 84 -15.04 -3.69 8.95
C LYS A 84 -14.19 -2.43 9.12
N LEU A 85 -13.42 -2.03 8.11
CA LEU A 85 -12.63 -0.79 8.15
C LEU A 85 -13.51 0.45 8.31
N LEU A 86 -14.63 0.50 7.59
CA LEU A 86 -15.61 1.58 7.73
C LEU A 86 -16.23 1.61 9.13
N TRP A 87 -16.59 0.45 9.67
CA TRP A 87 -17.12 0.31 11.03
C TRP A 87 -16.10 0.72 12.11
N ASP A 88 -14.86 0.27 12.00
CA ASP A 88 -13.78 0.61 12.92
C ASP A 88 -13.50 2.13 12.86
N GLY A 89 -13.55 2.74 11.68
CA GLY A 89 -13.43 4.20 11.49
C GLY A 89 -14.58 4.99 12.12
N ALA A 90 -15.82 4.51 11.98
CA ALA A 90 -16.99 5.09 12.61
C ALA A 90 -16.90 5.03 14.15
N LEU A 91 -16.52 3.86 14.69
CA LEU A 91 -16.29 3.66 16.12
C LEU A 91 -15.18 4.55 16.67
N ALA A 92 -14.06 4.66 15.97
CA ALA A 92 -12.95 5.54 16.37
C ALA A 92 -13.40 7.01 16.43
N THR A 93 -14.26 7.44 15.51
CA THR A 93 -14.81 8.80 15.49
C THR A 93 -15.77 9.04 16.65
N ALA A 94 -16.66 8.09 16.94
CA ALA A 94 -17.57 8.16 18.08
C ALA A 94 -16.84 8.23 19.43
N ARG A 95 -15.82 7.38 19.63
CA ARG A 95 -14.96 7.37 20.83
C ARG A 95 -14.25 8.72 21.02
N ARG A 96 -13.64 9.26 19.96
CA ARG A 96 -12.99 10.59 19.99
C ARG A 96 -13.97 11.73 20.35
N ARG A 97 -15.25 11.59 20.03
CA ARG A 97 -16.29 12.58 20.41
C ARG A 97 -16.68 12.44 21.88
N GLY A 98 -16.73 11.22 22.40
CA GLY A 98 -16.94 10.92 23.82
C GLY A 98 -15.84 11.49 24.71
N ASP A 99 -14.57 11.27 24.34
CA ASP A 99 -13.42 11.80 25.09
C ASP A 99 -13.40 13.33 25.14
N ARG A 100 -13.72 14.00 24.02
CA ARG A 100 -13.84 15.46 23.99
C ARG A 100 -14.91 15.98 24.94
N ARG A 101 -16.09 15.33 24.99
CA ARG A 101 -17.18 15.70 25.90
C ARG A 101 -16.80 15.49 27.36
N ARG A 102 -16.11 14.40 27.71
CA ARG A 102 -15.61 14.15 29.07
C ARG A 102 -14.56 15.18 29.50
N SER A 103 -13.59 15.52 28.63
CA SER A 103 -12.56 16.53 28.96
C SER A 103 -13.12 17.96 29.08
N PHE A 104 -14.25 18.23 28.43
CA PHE A 104 -14.95 19.51 28.57
C PHE A 104 -15.79 19.53 29.86
N GLY A 105 -16.46 18.43 30.18
CA GLY A 105 -17.20 18.27 31.44
C GLY A 105 -16.31 18.35 32.68
N SER A 106 -15.12 17.75 32.66
CA SER A 106 -14.16 17.85 33.77
C SER A 106 -13.51 19.22 33.92
N ARG A 107 -13.55 20.07 32.87
CA ARG A 107 -13.10 21.46 32.92
C ARG A 107 -14.15 22.43 33.48
N LEU A 108 -15.42 22.01 33.53
CA LEU A 108 -16.53 22.79 34.07
C LEU A 108 -16.95 22.31 35.47
N ASP A 109 -16.28 21.31 36.05
CA ASP A 109 -16.54 20.86 37.41
C ASP A 109 -16.01 21.89 38.43
N PRO A 110 -16.89 22.58 39.18
CA PRO A 110 -16.47 23.57 40.17
C PRO A 110 -15.82 22.95 41.42
N ARG A 111 -15.81 21.61 41.56
CA ARG A 111 -15.15 20.88 42.66
C ARG A 111 -13.73 20.40 42.32
N ALA A 112 -13.24 20.64 41.11
CA ALA A 112 -11.95 20.14 40.63
C ALA A 112 -10.77 21.15 40.76
N ARG A 113 -10.94 22.25 41.50
CA ARG A 113 -9.82 23.17 41.83
C ARG A 113 -9.31 22.87 43.25
N PRO A 114 -7.98 22.91 43.48
CA PRO A 114 -7.39 22.67 44.80
C PRO A 114 -7.83 23.70 45.83
#